data_AF-A0A7S0M855-F1
#
_entry.id   AF-A0A7S0M855-F1
#
_cell.length_a   1.000
_cell.length_b   1.000
_cell.length_c   1.000
_cell.angle_alpha   90.00
_cell.angle_beta   90.00
_cell.angle_gamma   90.00
#
_symmetry.space_group_name_H-M   'P 1'
#
loop_
_entity.id
_entity.type
_entity.pdbx_description
1 polymer ?
#
loop_
_entity_poly.entity_id
_entity_poly.type
_entity_poly.pdbx_seq_one_letter_code
_entity_poly.pdbx_strand_id
1 'polypeptide(L)'
;RATFVPAVFAEAQLSAVRQFFQQNAYIEYRTAEKMLVSNPRVFLAKELGEAGFPLSTCYASRQLLLQAEAWIEEAVSGDGWVDAQPLLPPCMTPADAAAILQRCDILKDGKKA
;
A
#
# COMPACT_ATOMS: atom_id res chain seq x y z
N ARG A 1 -28.92 -5.00 -16.86
CA ARG A 1 -28.21 -5.77 -17.90
C ARG A 1 -27.13 -6.59 -17.19
N ALA A 2 -27.22 -7.91 -17.17
CA ALA A 2 -26.21 -8.77 -16.53
C ALA A 2 -25.17 -9.16 -17.59
N THR A 3 -23.92 -8.75 -17.38
CA THR A 3 -22.80 -9.13 -18.24
C THR A 3 -22.18 -10.39 -17.66
N PHE A 4 -22.12 -11.48 -18.42
CA PHE A 4 -21.47 -12.71 -17.97
C PHE A 4 -19.94 -12.53 -18.00
N VAL A 5 -19.29 -12.71 -16.85
CA VAL A 5 -17.83 -12.72 -16.74
C VAL A 5 -17.40 -14.17 -16.52
N PRO A 6 -16.62 -14.77 -17.43
CA PRO A 6 -16.11 -16.13 -17.26
C PRO A 6 -15.26 -16.26 -15.99
N ALA A 7 -15.38 -17.36 -15.24
CA ALA A 7 -14.61 -17.60 -14.01
C ALA A 7 -13.09 -17.51 -14.24
N VAL A 8 -12.61 -18.06 -15.37
CA VAL A 8 -11.18 -18.02 -15.76
C VAL A 8 -10.66 -16.60 -15.89
N PHE A 9 -11.48 -15.65 -16.33
CA PHE A 9 -11.09 -14.24 -16.42
C PHE A 9 -10.90 -13.64 -15.01
N ALA A 10 -11.83 -13.90 -14.09
CA ALA A 10 -11.74 -13.41 -12.72
C ALA A 10 -10.52 -13.98 -11.98
N GLU A 11 -10.21 -15.26 -12.18
CA GLU A 11 -9.02 -15.90 -11.63
C GLU A 11 -7.72 -15.31 -12.19
N ALA A 12 -7.66 -15.13 -13.51
CA ALA A 12 -6.50 -14.52 -14.16
C ALA A 12 -6.27 -13.06 -13.71
N GLN A 13 -7.35 -12.28 -13.59
CA GLN A 13 -7.30 -10.91 -13.08
C GLN A 13 -6.78 -10.88 -11.64
N LEU A 14 -7.33 -11.71 -10.75
CA LEU A 14 -6.90 -11.78 -9.36
C LEU A 14 -5.44 -12.22 -9.25
N SER A 15 -5.02 -13.20 -10.04
CA SER A 15 -3.63 -13.67 -10.10
C SER A 15 -2.68 -12.53 -10.53
N ALA A 16 -3.03 -11.78 -11.58
CA ALA A 16 -2.25 -10.65 -12.04
C ALA A 16 -2.11 -9.55 -10.96
N VAL A 17 -3.21 -9.24 -10.27
CA VAL A 17 -3.20 -8.28 -9.15
C VAL A 17 -2.28 -8.76 -8.02
N ARG A 18 -2.39 -10.04 -7.62
CA ARG A 18 -1.57 -10.62 -6.55
C ARG A 18 -0.08 -10.63 -6.91
N GLN A 19 0.26 -11.03 -8.13
CA GLN A 19 1.65 -11.03 -8.61
C GLN A 19 2.25 -9.63 -8.61
N PHE A 20 1.51 -8.65 -9.14
CA PHE A 20 1.96 -7.26 -9.15
C PHE A 20 2.20 -6.76 -7.73
N PHE A 21 1.25 -7.01 -6.83
CA PHE A 21 1.33 -6.58 -5.44
C PHE A 21 2.52 -7.22 -4.69
N GLN A 22 2.77 -8.51 -4.90
CA GLN A 22 3.90 -9.23 -4.30
C GLN A 22 5.25 -8.69 -4.78
N GLN A 23 5.36 -8.32 -6.06
CA GLN A 23 6.60 -7.82 -6.64
C GLN A 23 6.92 -6.38 -6.25
N ASN A 24 5.90 -5.53 -6.21
CA ASN A 24 6.08 -4.08 -6.04
C ASN A 24 5.82 -3.60 -4.61
N ALA A 25 5.23 -4.43 -3.75
CA ALA A 25 4.81 -4.06 -2.39
C ALA A 25 3.72 -2.95 -2.34
N TYR A 26 3.16 -2.57 -3.48
CA TYR A 26 1.99 -1.67 -3.61
C TYR A 26 1.30 -1.88 -4.96
N ILE A 27 0.10 -1.32 -5.12
CA ILE A 27 -0.59 -1.20 -6.41
C ILE A 27 -1.35 0.12 -6.49
N GLU A 28 -1.06 0.93 -7.51
CA GLU A 28 -1.81 2.15 -7.80
C GLU A 28 -3.25 1.81 -8.21
N TYR A 29 -4.21 2.64 -7.79
CA TYR A 29 -5.60 2.43 -8.20
C TYR A 29 -5.77 2.52 -9.72
N ARG A 30 -5.05 3.44 -10.36
CA ARG A 30 -5.01 3.55 -11.84
C ARG A 30 -4.43 2.30 -12.51
N THR A 31 -3.47 1.63 -11.88
CA THR A 31 -2.89 0.38 -12.40
C THR A 31 -3.87 -0.77 -12.23
N ALA A 32 -4.57 -0.86 -11.11
CA ALA A 32 -5.65 -1.83 -10.91
C ALA A 32 -6.81 -1.62 -11.90
N GLU A 33 -7.19 -0.37 -12.20
CA GLU A 33 -8.19 -0.07 -13.25
C GLU A 33 -7.77 -0.58 -14.63
N LYS A 34 -6.48 -0.46 -14.97
CA LYS A 34 -5.93 -1.02 -16.23
C LYS A 34 -5.97 -2.55 -16.25
N MET A 35 -5.96 -3.20 -15.08
CA MET A 35 -6.19 -4.65 -14.94
C MET A 35 -7.69 -4.99 -14.95
N LEU A 36 -8.57 -4.06 -15.34
CA LEU A 36 -10.02 -4.20 -15.42
C LEU A 36 -10.70 -4.39 -14.05
N VAL A 37 -10.02 -3.99 -12.97
CA VAL A 37 -10.59 -4.05 -11.62
C VAL A 37 -11.60 -2.92 -11.47
N SER A 38 -12.84 -3.28 -11.17
CA SER A 38 -13.87 -2.30 -10.82
C SER A 38 -13.79 -1.94 -9.34
N ASN A 39 -13.88 -0.65 -9.04
CA ASN A 39 -13.76 -0.10 -7.68
C ASN A 39 -12.49 -0.60 -6.95
N PRO A 40 -11.28 -0.25 -7.44
CA PRO A 40 -10.02 -0.84 -7.01
C PRO A 40 -9.80 -0.87 -5.51
N ARG A 41 -10.11 0.22 -4.81
CA ARG A 41 -9.93 0.30 -3.35
C ARG A 41 -10.70 -0.80 -2.62
N VAL A 42 -11.96 -1.01 -2.98
CA VAL A 42 -12.82 -2.02 -2.33
C VAL A 42 -12.40 -3.43 -2.74
N PHE A 43 -12.13 -3.63 -4.03
CA PHE A 43 -11.67 -4.91 -4.55
C PHE A 43 -10.37 -5.36 -3.89
N LEU A 44 -9.36 -4.49 -3.85
CA LEU A 44 -8.06 -4.81 -3.26
C LEU A 44 -8.15 -5.07 -1.76
N ALA A 45 -8.95 -4.28 -1.02
CA ALA A 45 -9.18 -4.53 0.40
C ALA A 45 -9.85 -5.90 0.65
N LYS A 46 -10.78 -6.31 -0.22
CA LYS A 46 -11.43 -7.62 -0.14
C LYS A 46 -10.48 -8.78 -0.48
N GLU A 47 -9.69 -8.63 -1.55
CA GLU A 47 -8.91 -9.73 -2.11
C GLU A 47 -7.50 -9.88 -1.52
N LEU A 48 -6.92 -8.80 -1.01
CA LEU A 48 -5.60 -8.78 -0.35
C LEU A 48 -5.70 -8.74 1.17
N GLY A 49 -6.83 -8.26 1.73
CA GLY A 49 -7.09 -8.28 3.16
C GLY A 49 -5.94 -7.68 3.98
N GLU A 50 -5.52 -8.41 5.01
CA GLU A 50 -4.48 -8.00 5.97
C GLU A 50 -3.07 -7.88 5.38
N ALA A 51 -2.85 -8.32 4.14
CA ALA A 51 -1.56 -8.18 3.47
C ALA A 51 -1.20 -6.71 3.17
N GLY A 52 -2.17 -5.80 3.23
CA GLY A 52 -1.95 -4.38 3.00
C GLY A 52 -3.06 -3.49 3.54
N PHE A 53 -3.04 -2.23 3.14
CA PHE A 53 -4.01 -1.22 3.56
C PHE A 53 -4.23 -0.16 2.46
N PRO A 54 -5.43 0.44 2.42
CA PRO A 54 -5.73 1.47 1.44
C PRO A 54 -5.09 2.81 1.81
N LEU A 55 -4.49 3.46 0.81
CA LEU A 55 -4.00 4.84 0.83
C LEU A 55 -4.83 5.71 -0.13
N SER A 56 -4.50 6.99 -0.28
CA SER A 56 -5.28 7.90 -1.13
C SER A 56 -5.11 7.57 -2.62
N THR A 57 -3.91 7.22 -3.06
CA THR A 57 -3.59 6.96 -4.48
C THR A 57 -3.40 5.47 -4.81
N CYS A 58 -3.10 4.64 -3.82
CA CYS A 58 -2.73 3.24 -4.02
C CYS A 58 -3.17 2.34 -2.85
N TYR A 59 -2.96 1.04 -3.02
CA TYR A 59 -3.02 0.06 -1.93
C TYR A 59 -1.59 -0.38 -1.61
N ALA A 60 -1.15 -0.13 -0.38
CA ALA A 60 0.21 -0.43 0.07
C ALA A 60 0.24 -1.74 0.86
N SER A 61 1.35 -2.48 0.75
CA SER A 61 1.56 -3.67 1.56
C SER A 61 1.97 -3.33 2.98
N ARG A 62 1.73 -4.28 3.89
CA ARG A 62 2.24 -4.20 5.26
C ARG A 62 3.76 -4.28 5.32
N GLN A 63 4.40 -4.94 4.36
CA GLN A 63 5.86 -4.96 4.22
C GLN A 63 6.43 -3.56 4.00
N LEU A 64 5.77 -2.73 3.18
CA LEU A 64 6.20 -1.35 2.97
C LEU A 64 6.10 -0.52 4.27
N LEU A 65 5.09 -0.76 5.09
CA LEU A 65 4.97 -0.13 6.41
C LEU A 65 6.13 -0.54 7.33
N LEU A 66 6.43 -1.84 7.44
CA LEU A 66 7.54 -2.33 8.26
C LEU A 66 8.89 -1.75 7.81
N GLN A 67 9.07 -1.60 6.49
CA GLN A 67 10.28 -0.96 5.95
C GLN A 67 10.36 0.52 6.34
N ALA A 68 9.24 1.25 6.27
CA ALA A 68 9.18 2.62 6.73
C ALA A 68 9.46 2.76 8.23
N GLU A 69 8.96 1.83 9.05
CA GLU A 69 9.26 1.78 10.49
C GLU A 69 10.75 1.57 10.76
N ALA A 70 11.41 0.68 10.01
CA ALA A 70 12.84 0.44 10.15
C ALA A 70 13.69 1.69 9.82
N TRP A 71 13.34 2.44 8.77
CA TRP A 71 14.02 3.69 8.44
C TRP A 71 13.87 4.76 9.53
N ILE A 72 12.68 4.83 10.14
CA ILE A 72 12.41 5.76 11.25
C ILE A 72 13.20 5.36 12.48
N GLU A 73 13.21 4.07 12.83
CA GLU A 73 13.95 3.56 13.99
C GLU A 73 15.46 3.82 13.87
N GLU A 74 16.02 3.63 12.68
CA GLU A 74 17.42 3.94 12.40
C GLU A 74 17.72 5.44 12.56
N ALA A 75 16.87 6.30 11.99
CA ALA A 75 17.02 7.74 12.09
C ALA A 75 16.93 8.24 13.54
N VAL A 76 15.98 7.71 14.32
CA VAL A 76 15.82 8.04 15.74
C VAL A 76 17.02 7.56 16.56
N SER A 77 17.50 6.34 16.30
CA SER A 77 18.64 5.75 17.02
C SER A 77 19.95 6.49 16.71
N GLY A 78 20.07 7.08 15.52
CA GLY A 78 21.23 7.86 15.09
C GLY A 78 21.21 9.34 15.45
N ASP A 79 20.21 9.81 16.21
CA ASP A 79 19.95 11.25 16.47
C ASP A 79 19.87 12.07 15.15
N GLY A 80 19.31 11.44 14.12
CA GLY A 80 19.23 11.96 12.76
C GLY A 80 17.82 12.33 12.35
N TRP A 81 17.68 12.67 11.07
CA TRP A 81 16.40 12.92 10.42
C TRP A 81 16.30 12.07 9.16
N VAL A 82 15.09 11.68 8.79
CA VAL A 82 14.81 10.94 7.56
C VAL A 82 13.78 11.69 6.74
N ASP A 83 14.07 11.89 5.45
CA ASP A 83 13.05 12.30 4.50
C ASP A 83 12.31 11.04 4.02
N ALA A 84 11.03 10.93 4.35
CA ALA A 84 10.22 9.77 3.95
C ALA A 84 9.91 9.79 2.44
N GLN A 85 9.76 10.96 1.82
CA GLN A 85 9.23 11.05 0.46
C GLN A 85 10.15 10.41 -0.60
N PRO A 86 11.49 10.60 -0.59
CA PRO A 86 12.41 9.94 -1.51
C PRO A 86 12.48 8.41 -1.35
N LEU A 87 12.07 7.90 -0.19
CA LEU A 87 12.11 6.48 0.14
C LEU A 87 10.83 5.75 -0.26
N LEU A 88 9.75 6.49 -0.53
CA LEU A 88 8.46 5.94 -0.95
C LEU A 88 8.38 5.81 -2.47
N PRO A 89 7.52 4.90 -2.98
CA PRO A 89 7.24 4.81 -4.40
C PRO A 89 6.79 6.16 -4.99
N PRO A 90 7.21 6.52 -6.23
CA PRO A 90 6.91 7.82 -6.83
C PRO A 90 5.42 8.15 -6.99
N CYS A 91 4.55 7.13 -6.98
CA CYS A 91 3.11 7.33 -7.04
C CYS A 91 2.52 7.87 -5.74
N MET A 92 3.24 7.77 -4.62
CA MET A 92 2.76 8.16 -3.31
C MET A 92 2.86 9.67 -3.11
N THR A 93 1.73 10.26 -2.74
CA THR A 93 1.64 11.68 -2.41
C THR A 93 2.08 11.93 -0.96
N PRO A 94 2.32 13.20 -0.57
CA PRO A 94 2.56 13.54 0.83
C PRO A 94 1.43 13.10 1.78
N ALA A 95 0.18 13.01 1.28
CA ALA A 95 -0.94 12.49 2.06
C ALA A 95 -0.82 10.98 2.32
N ASP A 96 -0.31 10.23 1.34
CA ASP A 96 -0.01 8.80 1.49
C ASP A 96 1.12 8.57 2.48
N ALA A 97 2.20 9.37 2.36
CA ALA A 97 3.32 9.34 3.28
C ALA A 97 2.86 9.62 4.72
N ALA A 98 2.08 10.68 4.94
CA ALA A 98 1.51 11.01 6.25
C ALA A 98 0.64 9.87 6.81
N ALA A 99 -0.15 9.22 5.96
CA ALA A 99 -0.98 8.08 6.35
C ALA A 99 -0.15 6.84 6.74
N ILE A 100 0.99 6.61 6.08
CA ILE A 100 1.95 5.56 6.47
C ILE A 100 2.56 5.90 7.83
N LEU A 101 3.08 7.12 8.00
CA LEU A 101 3.70 7.56 9.26
C LEU A 101 2.75 7.47 10.46
N GLN A 102 1.47 7.82 10.28
CA GLN A 102 0.45 7.69 11.33
C GLN A 102 0.19 6.24 11.75
N ARG A 103 0.52 5.26 10.90
CA ARG A 103 0.38 3.83 11.19
C ARG A 103 1.58 3.27 11.92
N CYS A 104 2.77 3.88 11.78
CA CYS A 104 3.99 3.45 12.46
C CYS A 104 3.82 3.49 13.97
N ASP A 105 4.04 2.37 14.64
CA ASP A 105 3.83 2.26 16.10
C ASP A 105 4.90 3.03 16.89
N ILE A 106 6.14 3.08 16.38
CA ILE A 106 7.25 3.82 16.99
C ILE A 106 6.96 5.31 17.22
N LEU A 107 6.12 5.92 16.36
CA LEU A 107 5.72 7.32 16.49
C LEU A 107 4.52 7.53 17.43
N LYS A 108 3.78 6.47 17.78
CA LYS A 108 2.63 6.56 18.68
C LYS A 108 3.04 6.60 20.15
N ASP A 109 4.14 5.92 20.51
CA ASP A 109 4.64 5.91 21.89
C ASP A 109 5.23 7.25 22.31
N GLY A 110 5.74 8.06 21.37
CA GLY A 110 6.20 9.43 21.64
C GLY A 110 5.10 10.43 22.00
N LYS A 111 3.82 10.05 21.92
CA LYS A 111 2.67 10.93 22.22
C LYS A 111 2.19 10.87 23.69
N LYS A 112 2.92 10.17 24.57
CA LYS A 112 2.61 10.00 26.01
C LYS A 112 3.42 10.90 26.94
N ALA A 113 4.06 11.96 26.45
CA ALA A 113 4.77 12.95 27.28
C ALA A 113 4.02 14.29 27.31
#